data_AF-A0A1I6C5J1-F1
#
_entry.id   AF-A0A1I6C5J1-F1
#
_cell.length_a   1.000
_cell.length_b   1.000
_cell.length_c   1.000
_cell.angle_alpha   90.00
_cell.angle_beta   90.00
_cell.angle_gamma   90.00
#
_symmetry.space_group_name_H-M   'P 1'
#
loop_
_entity.id
_entity.type
_entity.pdbx_description
1 polymer ?
#
loop_
_entity_poly.entity_id
_entity_poly.type
_entity_poly.pdbx_seq_one_letter_code
_entity_poly.pdbx_strand_id
1 'polypeptide(L)'
;MMLKKMSSKNITLIICYLFLMCILIHSLLFITVFEQYATLKMAVIYSITSTIVSYLIIIQNKNILNLGLFTVLFTYFNLTHFGASTIFLLYPESLYRQFEPHQYTWLYTKECVLAVLCSIVAQVVFILSASILRKKDSGTKLNNKTLTNTSIWIPRIGLLCLVTVFVYLLINIATGNFSLLSNYSDFRSWRNENTLFTIAIFLLATGYVIVIATGNRKQIKVINILFLVISLILLVTGNKGEILYAALTATGVYYSRTKKISKKIIVLGLGVFFVVIPFITAARSGSILKSFDQVGVNLTSPFLEIGWQLRTVEKVIHWSKSGESFGFGISYLAPIERIVSKLTLGVIPEIPITGVPWSFGERLPGWGFSQVAESFYNFSFFGPIIFYMILGWFSINAERQNNNIYKKAFFASTVVILMILTRNRFTFVPGQIFMAFGLVLFAYILDGNLKRKSKKI
;
A
#
# COMPACT_ATOMS: atom_id res chain seq x y z
N MET A 1 -2.56 36.44 26.94
CA MET A 1 -1.29 36.06 27.62
C MET A 1 -0.73 34.67 27.24
N MET A 2 -1.55 33.70 26.77
CA MET A 2 -1.06 32.35 26.37
C MET A 2 -0.16 32.29 25.11
N LEU A 3 -0.25 33.26 24.19
CA LEU A 3 0.53 33.24 22.94
C LEU A 3 2.03 33.57 23.14
N LYS A 4 2.42 34.27 24.22
CA LYS A 4 3.79 34.76 24.44
C LYS A 4 4.83 33.67 24.78
N LYS A 5 4.40 32.41 24.98
CA LYS A 5 5.30 31.27 25.29
C LYS A 5 5.31 30.16 24.23
N MET A 6 4.65 30.34 23.09
CA MET A 6 4.65 29.33 22.03
C MET A 6 5.92 29.45 21.17
N SER A 7 6.69 28.37 21.08
CA SER A 7 7.81 28.30 20.12
C SER A 7 7.28 28.48 18.68
N SER A 8 8.04 29.13 17.80
CA SER A 8 7.59 29.37 16.41
C SER A 8 7.18 28.08 15.69
N LYS A 9 7.83 26.95 15.99
CA LYS A 9 7.49 25.62 15.48
C LYS A 9 6.05 25.20 15.81
N ASN A 10 5.57 25.52 17.01
CA ASN A 10 4.20 25.18 17.39
C ASN A 10 3.19 26.05 16.62
N ILE A 11 3.54 27.31 16.36
CA ILE A 11 2.69 28.24 15.58
C ILE A 11 2.59 27.74 14.13
N THR A 12 3.73 27.42 13.48
CA THR A 12 3.73 26.87 12.11
C THR A 12 2.91 25.59 12.01
N LEU A 13 3.03 24.70 12.99
CA LEU A 13 2.27 23.45 13.01
C LEU A 13 0.76 23.69 13.12
N ILE A 14 0.33 24.64 13.96
CA ILE A 14 -1.09 25.02 14.08
C ILE A 14 -1.61 25.60 12.76
N ILE A 15 -0.84 26.50 12.13
CA ILE A 15 -1.19 27.06 10.82
C ILE A 15 -1.37 25.95 9.79
N CYS A 16 -0.46 24.97 9.75
CA CYS A 16 -0.57 23.84 8.82
C CYS A 16 -1.84 23.01 9.06
N TYR A 17 -2.22 22.74 10.32
CA TYR A 17 -3.46 22.02 10.63
C TYR A 17 -4.70 22.82 10.25
N LEU A 18 -4.75 24.12 10.59
CA LEU A 18 -5.87 24.99 10.20
C LEU A 18 -6.03 25.00 8.67
N PHE A 19 -4.92 25.09 7.95
CA PHE A 19 -4.92 25.06 6.50
C PHE A 19 -5.43 23.73 5.93
N LEU A 20 -5.02 22.57 6.49
CA LEU A 20 -5.59 21.28 6.10
C LEU A 20 -7.08 21.16 6.43
N MET A 21 -7.53 21.71 7.56
CA MET A 21 -8.95 21.72 7.91
C MET A 21 -9.76 22.57 6.93
N CYS A 22 -9.24 23.72 6.48
CA CYS A 22 -9.87 24.53 5.44
C CYS A 22 -9.98 23.75 4.12
N ILE A 23 -8.90 23.06 3.69
CA ILE A 23 -8.93 22.21 2.49
C ILE A 23 -9.96 21.09 2.64
N LEU A 24 -10.04 20.45 3.81
CA LEU A 24 -10.99 19.39 4.09
C LEU A 24 -12.43 19.89 3.98
N ILE A 25 -12.75 21.01 4.64
CA ILE A 25 -14.08 21.63 4.62
C ILE A 25 -14.46 22.03 3.19
N HIS A 26 -13.55 22.71 2.47
CA HIS A 26 -13.81 23.07 1.07
C HIS A 26 -14.02 21.85 0.18
N SER A 27 -13.21 20.80 0.34
CA SER A 27 -13.36 19.57 -0.45
C SER A 27 -14.70 18.91 -0.18
N LEU A 28 -15.14 18.87 1.08
CA LEU A 28 -16.47 18.36 1.45
C LEU A 28 -17.59 19.22 0.84
N LEU A 29 -17.50 20.56 0.92
CA LEU A 29 -18.47 21.47 0.32
C LEU A 29 -18.56 21.33 -1.20
N PHE A 30 -17.43 21.13 -1.90
CA PHE A 30 -17.43 20.88 -3.34
C PHE A 30 -17.99 19.51 -3.69
N ILE A 31 -17.80 18.49 -2.84
CA ILE A 31 -18.40 17.17 -3.06
C ILE A 31 -19.92 17.20 -2.87
N THR A 32 -20.44 17.98 -1.91
CA THR A 32 -21.85 17.89 -1.50
C THR A 32 -22.76 19.01 -2.00
N VAL A 33 -22.25 20.26 -2.07
CA VAL A 33 -23.08 21.45 -2.35
C VAL A 33 -22.68 22.11 -3.68
N PHE A 34 -21.38 22.22 -3.96
CA PHE A 34 -20.86 23.02 -5.06
C PHE A 34 -20.25 22.17 -6.19
N GLU A 35 -20.74 20.95 -6.38
CA GLU A 35 -20.19 20.00 -7.36
C GLU A 35 -20.04 20.62 -8.75
N GLN A 36 -21.07 21.36 -9.19
CA GLN A 36 -21.11 21.97 -10.53
C GLN A 36 -20.00 23.00 -10.79
N TYR A 37 -19.42 23.58 -9.73
CA TYR A 37 -18.37 24.59 -9.84
C TYR A 37 -16.96 23.99 -9.71
N ALA A 38 -16.86 22.70 -9.36
CA ALA A 38 -15.59 22.06 -9.16
C ALA A 38 -14.89 21.78 -10.50
N THR A 39 -13.67 22.32 -10.67
CA THR A 39 -12.83 22.05 -11.84
C THR A 39 -11.67 21.14 -11.48
N LEU A 40 -11.18 20.36 -12.43
CA LEU A 40 -10.03 19.48 -12.23
C LEU A 40 -8.78 20.27 -11.82
N LYS A 41 -8.53 21.42 -12.46
CA LYS A 41 -7.39 22.29 -12.13
C LYS A 41 -7.39 22.68 -10.65
N MET A 42 -8.54 23.11 -10.12
CA MET A 42 -8.68 23.42 -8.70
C MET A 42 -8.43 22.21 -7.81
N ALA A 43 -9.06 21.07 -8.11
CA ALA A 43 -8.90 19.85 -7.31
C ALA A 43 -7.44 19.37 -7.29
N VAL A 44 -6.72 19.44 -8.41
CA VAL A 44 -5.29 19.09 -8.48
C VAL A 44 -4.44 20.07 -7.68
N ILE A 45 -4.70 21.39 -7.78
CA ILE A 45 -4.01 22.39 -6.93
C ILE A 45 -4.24 22.11 -5.45
N TYR A 46 -5.47 21.77 -5.05
CA TYR A 46 -5.77 21.37 -3.68
C TYR A 46 -4.97 20.13 -3.27
N SER A 47 -4.87 19.12 -4.13
CA SER A 47 -4.11 17.90 -3.85
C SER A 47 -2.60 18.14 -3.69
N ILE A 48 -2.01 19.01 -4.50
CA ILE A 48 -0.60 19.39 -4.39
C ILE A 48 -0.38 20.13 -3.08
N THR A 49 -1.26 21.09 -2.77
CA THR A 49 -1.13 21.92 -1.58
C THR A 49 -1.35 21.11 -0.30
N SER A 50 -2.37 20.25 -0.26
CA SER A 50 -2.62 19.34 0.88
C SER A 50 -1.45 18.38 1.09
N THR A 51 -0.85 17.89 0.01
CA THR A 51 0.34 17.02 0.06
C THR A 51 1.54 17.75 0.67
N ILE A 52 1.86 18.96 0.19
CA ILE A 52 2.96 19.77 0.72
C ILE A 52 2.75 20.07 2.21
N VAL A 53 1.56 20.54 2.58
CA VAL A 53 1.23 20.88 3.98
C VAL A 53 1.26 19.64 4.88
N SER A 54 0.79 18.50 4.40
CA SER A 54 0.90 17.24 5.14
C SER A 54 2.35 16.83 5.39
N TYR A 55 3.23 16.97 4.40
CA TYR A 55 4.66 16.69 4.60
C TYR A 55 5.31 17.70 5.56
N LEU A 56 4.92 18.97 5.52
CA LEU A 56 5.38 19.95 6.51
C LEU A 56 4.96 19.54 7.93
N ILE A 57 3.73 19.06 8.12
CA ILE A 57 3.26 18.52 9.40
C ILE A 57 4.11 17.32 9.82
N ILE A 58 4.36 16.36 8.92
CA ILE A 58 5.19 15.18 9.20
C ILE A 58 6.60 15.61 9.64
N ILE A 59 7.24 16.53 8.92
CA ILE A 59 8.62 16.99 9.19
C ILE A 59 8.70 17.76 10.51
N GLN A 60 7.76 18.67 10.76
CA GLN A 60 7.77 19.52 11.95
C GLN A 60 7.34 18.74 13.20
N ASN A 61 6.42 17.80 13.06
CA ASN A 61 5.99 16.94 14.15
C ASN A 61 6.91 15.73 14.26
N LYS A 62 8.00 15.87 15.04
CA LYS A 62 8.97 14.79 15.33
C LYS A 62 8.35 13.44 15.66
N ASN A 63 7.14 13.44 16.19
CA ASN A 63 6.45 12.23 16.62
C ASN A 63 5.79 11.49 15.47
N ILE A 64 5.33 12.22 14.44
CA ILE A 64 4.87 11.63 13.18
C ILE A 64 6.07 11.30 12.30
N LEU A 65 7.11 12.15 12.28
CA LEU A 65 8.34 11.89 11.55
C LEU A 65 8.97 10.53 11.88
N ASN A 66 8.89 10.13 13.15
CA ASN A 66 9.42 8.86 13.63
C ASN A 66 8.55 7.64 13.24
N LEU A 67 7.38 7.85 12.61
CA LEU A 67 6.49 6.80 12.15
C LEU A 67 6.85 6.43 10.69
N GLY A 68 7.71 5.43 10.53
CA GLY A 68 8.24 5.04 9.22
C GLY A 68 7.20 4.38 8.32
N LEU A 69 6.42 3.48 8.89
CA LEU A 69 5.34 2.75 8.21
C LEU A 69 4.22 3.70 7.80
N PHE A 70 3.81 4.57 8.73
CA PHE A 70 2.83 5.62 8.46
C PHE A 70 3.27 6.53 7.30
N THR A 71 4.52 6.99 7.32
CA THR A 71 5.06 7.90 6.29
C THR A 71 5.18 7.21 4.92
N VAL A 72 5.56 5.93 4.89
CA VAL A 72 5.60 5.14 3.65
C VAL A 72 4.18 4.97 3.09
N LEU A 73 3.21 4.58 3.92
CA LEU A 73 1.81 4.44 3.51
C LEU A 73 1.25 5.76 2.97
N PHE A 74 1.53 6.87 3.68
CA PHE A 74 1.12 8.20 3.26
C PHE A 74 1.71 8.57 1.90
N THR A 75 3.02 8.34 1.72
CA THR A 75 3.71 8.66 0.46
C THR A 75 3.17 7.81 -0.69
N TYR A 76 2.99 6.52 -0.45
CA TYR A 76 2.42 5.62 -1.44
C TYR A 76 0.99 6.02 -1.83
N PHE A 77 0.15 6.39 -0.86
CA PHE A 77 -1.18 6.93 -1.12
C PHE A 77 -1.14 8.16 -2.03
N ASN A 78 -0.25 9.11 -1.77
CA ASN A 78 -0.13 10.32 -2.59
C ASN A 78 0.28 10.00 -4.04
N LEU A 79 1.22 9.08 -4.23
CA LEU A 79 1.66 8.66 -5.56
C LEU A 79 0.52 7.98 -6.35
N THR A 80 -0.27 7.15 -5.69
CA THR A 80 -1.36 6.38 -6.31
C THR A 80 -2.61 7.19 -6.62
N HIS A 81 -2.90 8.21 -5.80
CA HIS A 81 -4.11 9.01 -5.95
C HIS A 81 -3.89 10.34 -6.67
N PHE A 82 -2.69 10.93 -6.58
CA PHE A 82 -2.42 12.26 -7.13
C PHE A 82 -1.36 12.25 -8.22
N GLY A 83 -0.63 11.15 -8.42
CA GLY A 83 0.43 11.06 -9.42
C GLY A 83 -0.05 11.43 -10.82
N ALA A 84 -1.09 10.75 -11.31
CA ALA A 84 -1.57 10.93 -12.69
C ALA A 84 -2.20 12.30 -12.91
N SER A 85 -3.05 12.76 -11.98
CA SER A 85 -3.74 14.05 -12.09
C SER A 85 -2.77 15.24 -11.95
N THR A 86 -1.72 15.10 -11.14
CA THR A 86 -0.66 16.11 -11.03
C THR A 86 0.15 16.20 -12.32
N ILE A 87 0.57 15.07 -12.89
CA ILE A 87 1.29 15.07 -14.17
C ILE A 87 0.41 15.60 -15.30
N PHE A 88 -0.88 15.25 -15.32
CA PHE A 88 -1.81 15.76 -16.31
C PHE A 88 -1.90 17.30 -16.29
N LEU A 89 -1.88 17.92 -15.11
CA LEU A 89 -1.90 19.39 -15.00
C LEU A 89 -0.55 20.03 -15.37
N LEU A 90 0.57 19.45 -14.93
CA LEU A 90 1.89 20.07 -15.06
C LEU A 90 2.59 19.76 -16.39
N TYR A 91 2.40 18.56 -16.93
CA TYR A 91 3.08 18.02 -18.11
C TYR A 91 2.14 17.19 -18.99
N PRO A 92 1.03 17.76 -19.51
CA PRO A 92 0.04 17.02 -20.29
C PRO A 92 0.64 16.27 -21.49
N GLU A 93 1.66 16.84 -22.13
CA GLU A 93 2.40 16.22 -23.25
C GLU A 93 2.99 14.86 -22.90
N SER A 94 3.41 14.65 -21.65
CA SER A 94 3.97 13.37 -21.22
C SER A 94 2.95 12.24 -21.28
N LEU A 95 1.67 12.56 -21.07
CA LEU A 95 0.57 11.62 -21.10
C LEU A 95 0.13 11.33 -22.54
N TYR A 96 0.08 12.34 -23.41
CA TYR A 96 -0.22 12.17 -24.84
C TYR A 96 0.81 11.32 -25.58
N ARG A 97 2.08 11.36 -25.15
CA ARG A 97 3.14 10.54 -25.75
C ARG A 97 3.16 9.08 -25.28
N GLN A 98 2.60 8.79 -24.10
CA GLN A 98 2.70 7.48 -23.47
C GLN A 98 1.43 6.63 -23.61
N PHE A 99 0.28 7.28 -23.78
CA PHE A 99 -1.01 6.62 -23.72
C PHE A 99 -1.89 7.03 -24.90
N GLU A 100 -2.68 6.08 -25.37
CA GLU A 100 -3.69 6.31 -26.39
C GLU A 100 -4.84 7.20 -25.85
N PRO A 101 -5.52 8.01 -26.69
CA PRO A 101 -6.59 8.91 -26.27
C PRO A 101 -7.65 8.28 -25.35
N HIS A 102 -8.15 7.10 -25.72
CA HIS A 102 -9.16 6.38 -24.96
C HIS A 102 -8.71 5.97 -23.55
N GLN A 103 -7.40 5.92 -23.29
CA GLN A 103 -6.87 5.54 -21.99
C GLN A 103 -6.95 6.70 -21.00
N TYR A 104 -6.77 7.94 -21.44
CA TYR A 104 -6.72 9.11 -20.56
C TYR A 104 -7.96 10.01 -20.61
N THR A 105 -8.94 9.74 -21.46
CA THR A 105 -10.19 10.51 -21.56
C THR A 105 -10.95 10.65 -20.24
N TRP A 106 -10.82 9.68 -19.34
CA TRP A 106 -11.45 9.74 -18.01
C TRP A 106 -10.97 10.94 -17.18
N LEU A 107 -9.77 11.48 -17.43
CA LEU A 107 -9.27 12.67 -16.72
C LEU A 107 -10.08 13.92 -17.03
N TYR A 108 -10.80 13.96 -18.15
CA TYR A 108 -11.65 15.11 -18.52
C TYR A 108 -13.07 15.02 -17.93
N THR A 109 -13.40 13.95 -17.20
CA THR A 109 -14.73 13.75 -16.63
C THR A 109 -14.94 14.54 -15.34
N LYS A 110 -16.20 14.89 -15.02
CA LYS A 110 -16.53 15.51 -13.72
C LYS A 110 -16.30 14.54 -12.56
N GLU A 111 -16.45 13.25 -12.83
CA GLU A 111 -16.22 12.15 -11.88
C GLU A 111 -14.75 12.09 -11.46
N CYS A 112 -13.81 12.44 -12.34
CA CYS A 112 -12.41 12.59 -11.97
C CYS A 112 -12.19 13.71 -10.96
N VAL A 113 -12.90 14.84 -11.07
CA VAL A 113 -12.81 15.95 -10.10
C VAL A 113 -13.24 15.47 -8.71
N LEU A 114 -14.38 14.78 -8.64
CA LEU A 114 -14.87 14.19 -7.39
C LEU A 114 -13.92 13.11 -6.84
N ALA A 115 -13.32 12.30 -7.70
CA ALA A 115 -12.34 11.30 -7.30
C ALA A 115 -11.11 11.93 -6.63
N VAL A 116 -10.60 13.04 -7.17
CA VAL A 116 -9.48 13.79 -6.57
C VAL A 116 -9.89 14.39 -5.22
N LEU A 117 -11.06 15.05 -5.14
CA LEU A 117 -11.56 15.64 -3.89
C LEU A 117 -11.79 14.58 -2.80
N CYS A 118 -12.38 13.44 -3.16
CA CYS A 118 -12.58 12.32 -2.25
C CYS A 118 -11.25 11.76 -1.73
N SER A 119 -10.24 11.68 -2.60
CA SER A 119 -8.88 11.27 -2.22
C SER A 119 -8.19 12.30 -1.32
N ILE A 120 -8.44 13.61 -1.49
CA ILE A 120 -7.97 14.66 -0.57
C ILE A 120 -8.60 14.49 0.82
N VAL A 121 -9.90 14.20 0.90
CA VAL A 121 -10.58 13.92 2.17
C VAL A 121 -9.89 12.74 2.88
N ALA A 122 -9.67 11.63 2.18
CA ALA A 122 -8.96 10.47 2.71
C ALA A 122 -7.54 10.81 3.21
N GLN A 123 -6.79 11.58 2.41
CA GLN A 123 -5.43 12.04 2.74
C GLN A 123 -5.40 12.83 4.06
N VAL A 124 -6.27 13.83 4.17
CA VAL A 124 -6.30 14.74 5.32
C VAL A 124 -6.74 13.98 6.57
N VAL A 125 -7.77 13.15 6.47
CA VAL A 125 -8.23 12.31 7.59
C VAL A 125 -7.14 11.35 8.06
N PHE A 126 -6.37 10.76 7.14
CA PHE A 126 -5.24 9.91 7.49
C PHE A 126 -4.19 10.67 8.32
N ILE A 127 -3.83 11.90 7.92
CA ILE A 127 -2.90 12.75 8.68
C ILE A 127 -3.47 13.15 10.04
N LEU A 128 -4.73 13.60 10.08
CA LEU A 128 -5.38 14.03 11.32
C LEU A 128 -5.50 12.89 12.33
N SER A 129 -5.76 11.66 11.87
CA SER A 129 -5.81 10.49 12.73
C SER A 129 -4.47 10.27 13.47
N ALA A 130 -3.33 10.52 12.82
CA ALA A 130 -2.00 10.47 13.44
C ALA A 130 -1.76 11.54 14.49
N SER A 131 -2.41 12.69 14.32
CA SER A 131 -2.30 13.81 15.24
C SER A 131 -3.20 13.64 16.46
N ILE A 132 -4.45 13.20 16.26
CA ILE A 132 -5.46 13.08 17.32
C ILE A 132 -5.19 11.87 18.22
N LEU A 133 -4.92 10.70 17.63
CA LEU A 133 -4.82 9.43 18.36
C LEU A 133 -3.46 9.24 19.05
N ARG A 134 -2.67 10.30 19.06
CA ARG A 134 -1.36 10.30 19.68
C ARG A 134 -1.47 10.52 21.18
N LYS A 135 -1.30 9.43 21.94
CA LYS A 135 -0.80 9.53 23.33
C LYS A 135 0.64 10.07 23.34
N LYS A 136 0.95 10.98 24.27
CA LYS A 136 2.30 11.56 24.46
C LYS A 136 3.25 10.40 24.79
N ASP A 137 4.06 9.96 23.83
CA ASP A 137 5.06 8.92 24.08
C ASP A 137 5.97 9.40 25.22
N SER A 138 5.89 8.69 26.34
CA SER A 138 6.65 8.97 27.56
C SER A 138 8.10 8.55 27.36
N GLY A 139 8.84 9.28 26.52
CA GLY A 139 10.30 9.37 26.56
C GLY A 139 11.08 8.07 26.73
N THR A 140 10.56 6.93 26.27
CA THR A 140 11.26 5.65 26.40
C THR A 140 12.37 5.71 25.38
N LYS A 141 13.55 6.16 25.84
CA LYS A 141 14.82 5.98 25.14
C LYS A 141 14.85 4.52 24.70
N LEU A 142 14.67 4.30 23.41
CA LEU A 142 14.85 3.01 22.76
C LEU A 142 16.30 2.60 23.02
N ASN A 143 16.52 1.91 24.14
CA ASN A 143 17.81 1.37 24.45
C ASN A 143 17.99 0.23 23.46
N ASN A 144 18.82 0.45 22.43
CA ASN A 144 19.15 -0.51 21.37
C ASN A 144 19.67 -1.87 21.90
N LYS A 145 19.83 -2.02 23.22
CA LYS A 145 20.37 -3.18 23.91
C LYS A 145 19.32 -4.21 24.36
N THR A 146 18.01 -3.97 24.26
CA THR A 146 17.02 -4.91 24.83
C THR A 146 15.85 -5.22 23.91
N LEU A 147 16.12 -5.93 22.79
CA LEU A 147 15.18 -6.96 22.32
C LEU A 147 15.41 -8.18 23.23
N THR A 148 14.98 -8.09 24.49
CA THR A 148 15.28 -9.10 25.54
C THR A 148 14.48 -10.38 25.41
N ASN A 149 13.60 -10.50 24.41
CA ASN A 149 12.91 -11.74 24.08
C ASN A 149 13.05 -11.99 22.57
N THR A 150 14.22 -12.42 22.13
CA THR A 150 14.42 -12.85 20.75
C THR A 150 13.77 -14.22 20.58
N SER A 151 12.54 -14.23 20.05
CA SER A 151 11.98 -15.43 19.44
C SER A 151 13.00 -15.99 18.44
N ILE A 152 13.30 -17.28 18.57
CA ILE A 152 14.20 -17.97 17.65
C ILE A 152 13.43 -18.32 16.37
N TRP A 153 12.15 -18.66 16.50
CA TRP A 153 11.35 -19.21 15.42
C TRP A 153 10.71 -18.17 14.50
N ILE A 154 10.30 -16.99 14.99
CA ILE A 154 9.65 -15.98 14.12
C ILE A 154 10.53 -15.58 12.93
N PRO A 155 11.81 -15.19 13.09
CA PRO A 155 12.63 -14.81 11.96
C PRO A 155 12.93 -16.01 11.04
N ARG A 156 12.97 -17.23 11.59
CA ARG A 156 13.18 -18.46 10.80
C ARG A 156 11.96 -18.79 9.94
N ILE A 157 10.75 -18.61 10.46
CA ILE A 157 9.51 -18.76 9.68
C ILE A 157 9.48 -17.74 8.54
N GLY A 158 9.83 -16.48 8.81
CA GLY A 158 9.92 -15.47 7.75
C GLY A 158 10.95 -15.82 6.66
N LEU A 159 12.11 -16.36 7.05
CA LEU A 159 13.11 -16.87 6.11
C LEU A 159 12.60 -18.07 5.31
N LEU A 160 11.96 -19.03 5.98
CA LEU A 160 11.39 -20.23 5.35
C LEU A 160 10.34 -19.86 4.31
N CYS A 161 9.49 -18.85 4.58
CA CYS A 161 8.54 -18.33 3.60
C CYS A 161 9.25 -17.91 2.30
N LEU A 162 10.36 -17.16 2.38
CA LEU A 162 11.10 -16.72 1.20
C LEU A 162 11.82 -17.86 0.49
N VAL A 163 12.37 -18.83 1.25
CA VAL A 163 12.98 -20.03 0.66
C VAL A 163 11.94 -20.82 -0.11
N THR A 164 10.75 -21.02 0.45
CA THR A 164 9.63 -21.69 -0.22
C THR A 164 9.25 -20.97 -1.51
N VAL A 165 9.15 -19.64 -1.49
CA VAL A 165 8.86 -18.86 -2.70
C VAL A 165 9.96 -18.99 -3.74
N PHE A 166 11.22 -18.93 -3.32
CA PHE A 166 12.35 -19.07 -4.23
C PHE A 166 12.36 -20.44 -4.91
N VAL A 167 12.20 -21.52 -4.14
CA VAL A 167 12.10 -22.89 -4.67
C VAL A 167 10.89 -23.03 -5.60
N TYR A 168 9.73 -22.48 -5.22
CA TYR A 168 8.54 -22.46 -6.06
C TYR A 168 8.80 -21.79 -7.42
N LEU A 169 9.45 -20.63 -7.45
CA LEU A 169 9.79 -19.94 -8.71
C LEU A 169 10.78 -20.76 -9.55
N LEU A 170 11.80 -21.35 -8.93
CA LEU A 170 12.77 -22.20 -9.63
C LEU A 170 12.11 -23.42 -10.26
N ILE A 171 11.19 -24.09 -9.55
CA ILE A 171 10.44 -25.25 -10.08
C ILE A 171 9.62 -24.83 -11.30
N ASN A 172 8.91 -23.69 -11.25
CA ASN A 172 8.11 -23.22 -12.38
C ASN A 172 8.97 -22.82 -13.59
N ILE A 173 10.16 -22.27 -13.36
CA ILE A 173 11.12 -22.00 -14.44
C ILE A 173 11.65 -23.32 -15.04
N ALA A 174 12.04 -24.27 -14.18
CA ALA A 174 12.60 -25.55 -14.61
C ALA A 174 11.60 -26.44 -15.36
N THR A 175 10.32 -26.37 -14.99
CA THR A 175 9.21 -27.10 -15.64
C THR A 175 8.70 -26.42 -16.91
N GLY A 176 9.16 -25.19 -17.21
CA GLY A 176 8.71 -24.43 -18.37
C GLY A 176 7.34 -23.78 -18.22
N ASN A 177 6.75 -23.77 -17.02
CA ASN A 177 5.45 -23.13 -16.76
C ASN A 177 5.46 -21.63 -17.08
N PHE A 178 6.61 -20.97 -16.88
CA PHE A 178 6.89 -19.66 -17.47
C PHE A 178 8.38 -19.53 -17.78
N SER A 179 8.72 -18.71 -18.77
CA SER A 179 10.10 -18.40 -19.12
C SER A 179 10.45 -16.98 -18.68
N LEU A 180 11.72 -16.76 -18.30
CA LEU A 180 12.24 -15.41 -18.07
C LEU A 180 12.29 -14.58 -19.36
N LEU A 181 12.27 -15.25 -20.52
CA LEU A 181 12.33 -14.65 -21.85
C LEU A 181 10.93 -14.54 -22.51
N SER A 182 9.86 -15.03 -21.87
CA SER A 182 8.52 -14.96 -22.46
C SER A 182 7.91 -13.56 -22.39
N ASN A 183 6.93 -13.32 -23.26
CA ASN A 183 6.17 -12.08 -23.29
C ASN A 183 5.38 -11.90 -21.98
N TYR A 184 5.08 -10.64 -21.63
CA TYR A 184 4.33 -10.33 -20.42
C TYR A 184 2.90 -10.91 -20.43
N SER A 185 2.31 -11.06 -21.62
CA SER A 185 1.02 -11.72 -21.81
C SER A 185 1.01 -13.15 -21.27
N ASP A 186 2.07 -13.91 -21.55
CA ASP A 186 2.13 -15.34 -21.25
C ASP A 186 2.30 -15.55 -19.76
N PHE A 187 3.21 -14.78 -19.16
CA PHE A 187 3.37 -14.75 -17.71
C PHE A 187 2.07 -14.31 -17.01
N ARG A 188 1.39 -13.28 -17.52
CA ARG A 188 0.13 -12.80 -16.95
C ARG A 188 -0.98 -13.86 -17.03
N SER A 189 -1.04 -14.61 -18.12
CA SER A 189 -2.04 -15.67 -18.33
C SER A 189 -1.80 -16.80 -17.33
N TRP A 190 -0.58 -17.35 -17.29
CA TRP A 190 -0.18 -18.35 -16.28
C TRP A 190 -0.45 -17.89 -14.84
N ARG A 191 -0.10 -16.65 -14.53
CA ARG A 191 -0.29 -16.05 -13.21
C ARG A 191 -1.76 -16.02 -12.80
N ASN A 192 -2.66 -15.70 -13.72
CA ASN A 192 -4.08 -15.60 -13.43
C ASN A 192 -4.74 -16.97 -13.23
N GLU A 193 -4.20 -18.02 -13.87
CA GLU A 193 -4.67 -19.40 -13.72
C GLU A 193 -4.12 -20.07 -12.43
N ASN A 194 -2.93 -19.65 -11.98
CA ASN A 194 -2.25 -20.30 -10.86
C ASN A 194 -2.53 -19.63 -9.50
N THR A 195 -3.44 -20.23 -8.72
CA THR A 195 -3.78 -19.77 -7.37
C THR A 195 -2.59 -19.82 -6.39
N LEU A 196 -1.64 -20.74 -6.58
CA LEU A 196 -0.44 -20.85 -5.73
C LEU A 196 0.48 -19.64 -5.87
N PHE A 197 0.46 -18.96 -7.02
CA PHE A 197 1.23 -17.73 -7.20
C PHE A 197 0.79 -16.63 -6.23
N THR A 198 -0.52 -16.49 -6.00
CA THR A 198 -1.04 -15.50 -5.03
C THR A 198 -0.55 -15.81 -3.62
N ILE A 199 -0.49 -17.09 -3.25
CA ILE A 199 0.06 -17.53 -1.96
C ILE A 199 1.57 -17.26 -1.91
N ALA A 200 2.31 -17.52 -2.99
CA ALA A 200 3.74 -17.25 -3.06
C ALA A 200 4.06 -15.76 -2.88
N ILE A 201 3.31 -14.85 -3.52
CA ILE A 201 3.46 -13.41 -3.34
C ILE A 201 3.14 -12.99 -1.89
N PHE A 202 2.09 -13.55 -1.31
CA PHE A 202 1.77 -13.34 0.10
C PHE A 202 2.92 -13.77 1.02
N LEU A 203 3.48 -14.97 0.82
CA LEU A 203 4.59 -15.50 1.61
C LEU A 203 5.87 -14.68 1.42
N LEU A 204 6.15 -14.23 0.20
CA LEU A 204 7.27 -13.34 -0.11
C LEU A 204 7.18 -12.05 0.70
N ALA A 205 6.04 -11.37 0.63
CA ALA A 205 5.86 -10.08 1.24
C ALA A 205 5.84 -10.15 2.77
N THR A 206 5.05 -11.07 3.32
CA THR A 206 4.94 -11.26 4.77
C THR A 206 6.22 -11.81 5.37
N GLY A 207 6.81 -12.85 4.76
CA GLY A 207 8.06 -13.43 5.22
C GLY A 207 9.20 -12.41 5.28
N TYR A 208 9.34 -11.59 4.23
CA TYR A 208 10.38 -10.57 4.17
C TYR A 208 10.22 -9.54 5.29
N VAL A 209 9.00 -9.00 5.44
CA VAL A 209 8.70 -7.98 6.43
C VAL A 209 8.81 -8.51 7.87
N ILE A 210 8.44 -9.78 8.12
CA ILE A 210 8.62 -10.44 9.42
C ILE A 210 10.10 -10.44 9.82
N VAL A 211 11.01 -10.85 8.92
CA VAL A 211 12.45 -10.89 9.24
C VAL A 211 13.00 -9.48 9.47
N ILE A 212 12.55 -8.49 8.70
CA ILE A 212 12.95 -7.08 8.90
C ILE A 212 12.49 -6.56 10.28
N ALA A 213 11.26 -6.89 10.66
CA ALA A 213 10.67 -6.49 11.93
C ALA A 213 11.39 -7.08 13.15
N THR A 214 11.81 -8.35 13.05
CA THR A 214 12.15 -9.20 14.21
C THR A 214 13.58 -9.75 14.22
N GLY A 215 14.21 -9.90 13.04
CA GLY A 215 15.49 -10.59 12.89
C GLY A 215 16.70 -9.78 13.36
N ASN A 216 17.81 -10.46 13.61
CA ASN A 216 19.10 -9.83 13.90
C ASN A 216 19.79 -9.29 12.62
N ARG A 217 20.93 -8.60 12.76
CA ARG A 217 21.65 -8.00 11.62
C ARG A 217 22.07 -9.03 10.57
N LYS A 218 22.48 -10.24 10.96
CA LYS A 218 22.87 -11.30 10.03
C LYS A 218 21.65 -11.81 9.24
N GLN A 219 20.55 -12.07 9.93
CA GLN A 219 19.28 -12.50 9.32
C GLN A 219 18.73 -11.45 8.34
N ILE A 220 18.80 -10.16 8.69
CA ILE A 220 18.40 -9.07 7.79
C ILE A 220 19.28 -9.03 6.52
N LYS A 221 20.60 -9.25 6.65
CA LYS A 221 21.48 -9.32 5.47
C LYS A 221 21.09 -10.48 4.56
N VAL A 222 20.91 -11.68 5.14
CA VAL A 222 20.53 -12.88 4.38
C VAL A 222 19.20 -12.69 3.67
N ILE A 223 18.17 -12.19 4.37
CA ILE A 223 16.85 -12.01 3.78
C ILE A 223 16.85 -10.94 2.69
N ASN A 224 17.65 -9.88 2.81
CA ASN A 224 17.77 -8.87 1.75
C ASN A 224 18.40 -9.45 0.48
N ILE A 225 19.42 -10.30 0.62
CA ILE A 225 20.03 -10.98 -0.54
C ILE A 225 19.03 -11.90 -1.20
N LEU A 226 18.34 -12.74 -0.43
CA LEU A 226 17.34 -13.67 -0.96
C LEU A 226 16.17 -12.92 -1.62
N PHE A 227 15.66 -11.87 -0.97
CA PHE A 227 14.62 -11.00 -1.53
C PHE A 227 15.09 -10.32 -2.83
N LEU A 228 16.35 -9.86 -2.90
CA LEU A 228 16.90 -9.26 -4.12
C LEU A 228 16.91 -10.26 -5.28
N VAL A 229 17.36 -11.50 -5.05
CA VAL A 229 17.36 -12.55 -6.08
C VAL A 229 15.94 -12.85 -6.57
N ILE A 230 14.99 -13.05 -5.65
CA ILE A 230 13.57 -13.25 -6.00
C ILE A 230 13.01 -12.02 -6.75
N SER A 231 13.39 -10.82 -6.33
CA SER A 231 12.96 -9.58 -6.96
C SER A 231 13.47 -9.46 -8.39
N LEU A 232 14.70 -9.88 -8.68
CA LEU A 232 15.20 -9.87 -10.06
C LEU A 232 14.36 -10.80 -10.96
N ILE A 233 14.04 -12.01 -10.48
CA ILE A 233 13.15 -12.94 -11.20
C ILE A 233 11.78 -12.30 -11.45
N LEU A 234 11.17 -11.70 -10.42
CA LEU A 234 9.85 -11.08 -10.52
C LEU A 234 9.84 -9.79 -11.36
N LEU A 235 10.91 -8.99 -11.33
CA LEU A 235 11.05 -7.79 -12.17
C LEU A 235 11.17 -8.18 -13.64
N VAL A 236 12.00 -9.18 -13.96
CA VAL A 236 12.15 -9.70 -15.33
C VAL A 236 10.84 -10.27 -15.85
N THR A 237 10.06 -10.93 -15.00
CA THR A 237 8.70 -11.40 -15.36
C THR A 237 7.63 -10.31 -15.33
N GLY A 238 7.96 -9.08 -14.95
CA GLY A 238 7.10 -7.88 -15.04
C GLY A 238 6.22 -7.62 -13.82
N ASN A 239 6.39 -8.41 -12.75
CA ASN A 239 5.61 -8.33 -11.53
C ASN A 239 6.20 -7.32 -10.53
N LYS A 240 6.32 -6.07 -10.96
CA LYS A 240 7.00 -5.00 -10.22
C LYS A 240 6.27 -4.50 -8.97
N GLY A 241 4.94 -4.60 -8.94
CA GLY A 241 4.15 -4.01 -7.86
C GLY A 241 4.37 -4.74 -6.53
N GLU A 242 4.32 -6.07 -6.59
CA GLU A 242 4.44 -6.99 -5.47
C GLU A 242 5.77 -6.83 -4.75
N ILE A 243 6.84 -6.65 -5.51
CA ILE A 243 8.18 -6.36 -5.02
C ILE A 243 8.23 -4.99 -4.37
N LEU A 244 7.68 -3.97 -5.04
CA LEU A 244 7.67 -2.59 -4.57
C LEU A 244 6.92 -2.49 -3.22
N TYR A 245 5.77 -3.15 -3.08
CA TYR A 245 4.98 -3.13 -1.84
C TYR A 245 5.72 -3.77 -0.67
N ALA A 246 6.34 -4.93 -0.89
CA ALA A 246 7.15 -5.60 0.11
C ALA A 246 8.38 -4.74 0.51
N ALA A 247 9.08 -4.15 -0.47
CA ALA A 247 10.24 -3.30 -0.25
C ALA A 247 9.91 -2.00 0.50
N LEU A 248 8.83 -1.31 0.11
CA LEU A 248 8.35 -0.10 0.76
C LEU A 248 7.95 -0.40 2.21
N THR A 249 7.15 -1.45 2.43
CA THR A 249 6.74 -1.82 3.79
C THR A 249 7.94 -2.18 4.66
N ALA A 250 8.88 -2.98 4.12
CA ALA A 250 10.12 -3.32 4.80
C ALA A 250 10.95 -2.07 5.16
N THR A 251 11.00 -1.07 4.27
CA THR A 251 11.69 0.20 4.54
C THR A 251 11.04 0.96 5.69
N GLY A 252 9.70 1.04 5.70
CA GLY A 252 8.94 1.67 6.78
C GLY A 252 9.16 0.97 8.14
N VAL A 253 9.12 -0.37 8.14
CA VAL A 253 9.37 -1.20 9.34
C VAL A 253 10.82 -1.09 9.81
N TYR A 254 11.78 -1.07 8.88
CA TYR A 254 13.19 -0.89 9.20
C TYR A 254 13.46 0.49 9.80
N TYR A 255 12.89 1.55 9.24
CA TYR A 255 12.97 2.90 9.81
C TYR A 255 12.32 2.96 11.18
N SER A 256 11.12 2.40 11.32
CA SER A 256 10.40 2.31 12.59
C SER A 256 11.30 1.71 13.69
N ARG A 257 12.08 0.68 13.34
CA ARG A 257 13.03 0.00 14.23
C ARG A 257 14.30 0.78 14.53
N THR A 258 14.98 1.32 13.52
CA THR A 258 16.34 1.87 13.66
C THR A 258 16.38 3.38 13.78
N LYS A 259 15.29 4.06 13.41
CA LYS A 259 15.17 5.51 13.20
C LYS A 259 16.24 6.09 12.27
N LYS A 260 16.86 5.24 11.44
CA LYS A 260 17.96 5.59 10.55
C LYS A 260 17.85 4.82 9.24
N ILE A 261 17.64 5.55 8.15
CA ILE A 261 17.89 5.08 6.79
C ILE A 261 19.05 5.90 6.23
N SER A 262 20.01 5.23 5.59
CA SER A 262 21.10 5.96 4.93
C SER A 262 20.56 6.66 3.68
N LYS A 263 20.98 7.92 3.46
CA LYS A 263 20.63 8.67 2.25
C LYS A 263 21.00 7.90 0.97
N LYS A 264 22.09 7.12 1.02
CA LYS A 264 22.52 6.23 -0.06
C LYS A 264 21.46 5.20 -0.47
N ILE A 265 20.78 4.58 0.49
CA ILE A 265 19.70 3.60 0.21
C ILE A 265 18.51 4.31 -0.45
N ILE A 266 18.18 5.52 0.00
CA ILE A 266 17.08 6.30 -0.60
C ILE A 266 17.42 6.66 -2.05
N VAL A 267 18.63 7.18 -2.31
CA VAL A 267 19.09 7.52 -3.66
C VAL A 267 19.12 6.28 -4.56
N LEU A 268 19.63 5.16 -4.07
CA LEU A 268 19.63 3.89 -4.81
C LEU A 268 18.20 3.43 -5.13
N GLY A 269 17.29 3.51 -4.16
CA GLY A 269 15.88 3.15 -4.35
C GLY A 269 15.20 4.03 -5.40
N LEU A 270 15.47 5.34 -5.38
CA LEU A 270 14.97 6.27 -6.40
C LEU A 270 15.58 5.95 -7.78
N GLY A 271 16.87 5.64 -7.87
CA GLY A 271 17.51 5.22 -9.12
C GLY A 271 16.88 3.95 -9.69
N VAL A 272 16.65 2.94 -8.86
CA VAL A 272 15.95 1.71 -9.28
C VAL A 272 14.53 2.03 -9.76
N PHE A 273 13.81 2.87 -9.04
CA PHE A 273 12.42 3.21 -9.34
C PHE A 273 12.26 4.04 -10.62
N PHE A 274 13.11 5.04 -10.84
CA PHE A 274 13.01 5.95 -11.98
C PHE A 274 13.80 5.51 -13.21
N VAL A 275 14.77 4.60 -13.07
CA VAL A 275 15.62 4.16 -14.19
C VAL A 275 15.41 2.69 -14.49
N VAL A 276 15.64 1.80 -13.51
CA VAL A 276 15.65 0.35 -13.74
C VAL A 276 14.25 -0.17 -14.08
N ILE A 277 13.21 0.25 -13.35
CA ILE A 277 11.84 -0.22 -13.60
C ILE A 277 11.31 0.22 -14.98
N PRO A 278 11.41 1.50 -15.38
CA PRO A 278 11.04 1.92 -16.74
C PRO A 278 11.84 1.21 -17.81
N PHE A 279 13.15 1.04 -17.61
CA PHE A 279 14.02 0.32 -18.55
C PHE A 279 13.57 -1.13 -18.76
N ILE A 280 13.31 -1.88 -17.68
CA ILE A 280 12.81 -3.26 -17.77
C ILE A 280 11.45 -3.30 -18.47
N THR A 281 10.59 -2.31 -18.21
CA THR A 281 9.27 -2.23 -18.85
C THR A 281 9.42 -2.02 -20.36
N ALA A 282 10.26 -1.08 -20.78
CA ALA A 282 10.52 -0.79 -22.20
C ALA A 282 11.20 -1.95 -22.93
N ALA A 283 12.19 -2.59 -22.29
CA ALA A 283 12.88 -3.75 -22.84
C ALA A 283 11.90 -4.89 -23.19
N ARG A 284 10.85 -5.08 -22.39
CA ARG A 284 9.87 -6.15 -22.59
C ARG A 284 8.76 -5.85 -23.59
N SER A 285 8.51 -4.59 -23.92
CA SER A 285 7.48 -4.22 -24.90
C SER A 285 7.93 -4.40 -26.37
N GLY A 286 9.09 -5.00 -26.64
CA GLY A 286 9.48 -5.45 -27.98
C GLY A 286 10.55 -4.62 -28.69
N SER A 287 11.36 -3.83 -27.97
CA SER A 287 12.31 -2.89 -28.59
C SER A 287 13.74 -2.97 -28.08
N ILE A 288 14.20 -4.08 -27.48
CA ILE A 288 15.63 -4.21 -27.11
C ILE A 288 16.55 -4.05 -28.36
N LEU A 289 16.04 -4.41 -29.54
CA LEU A 289 16.73 -4.25 -30.82
C LEU A 289 16.40 -2.94 -31.56
N LYS A 290 15.40 -2.17 -31.12
CA LYS A 290 15.10 -0.84 -31.64
C LYS A 290 15.64 0.20 -30.67
N SER A 291 16.95 0.41 -30.78
CA SER A 291 17.75 1.54 -30.29
C SER A 291 17.56 1.94 -28.82
N PHE A 292 18.63 1.74 -28.03
CA PHE A 292 18.83 2.39 -26.73
C PHE A 292 18.58 3.93 -26.79
N ASP A 293 18.76 4.55 -27.96
CA ASP A 293 18.47 5.97 -28.21
C ASP A 293 16.98 6.35 -28.17
N GLN A 294 16.06 5.39 -28.33
CA GLN A 294 14.61 5.63 -28.27
C GLN A 294 14.00 5.37 -26.88
N VAL A 295 14.74 4.68 -25.99
CA VAL A 295 14.31 4.45 -24.60
C VAL A 295 14.62 5.70 -23.77
N GLY A 296 13.92 6.80 -24.07
CA GLY A 296 14.03 8.04 -23.31
C GLY A 296 13.63 7.82 -21.85
N VAL A 297 14.49 8.21 -20.91
CA VAL A 297 14.17 8.20 -19.48
C VAL A 297 13.09 9.24 -19.21
N ASN A 298 11.83 8.79 -19.11
CA ASN A 298 10.73 9.68 -18.78
C ASN A 298 10.46 9.66 -17.26
N LEU A 299 10.91 10.71 -16.57
CA LEU A 299 10.74 10.89 -15.13
C LEU A 299 9.27 10.95 -14.67
N THR A 300 8.33 11.24 -15.58
CA THR A 300 6.90 11.29 -15.27
C THR A 300 6.21 9.93 -15.34
N SER A 301 6.81 8.96 -16.05
CA SER A 301 6.18 7.66 -16.33
C SER A 301 5.79 6.90 -15.06
N PRO A 302 6.64 6.83 -14.01
CA PRO A 302 6.26 6.13 -12.79
C PRO A 302 5.08 6.79 -12.04
N PHE A 303 4.94 8.12 -12.12
CA PHE A 303 3.83 8.84 -11.51
C PHE A 303 2.51 8.60 -12.25
N LEU A 304 2.55 8.55 -13.58
CA LEU A 304 1.38 8.21 -14.39
C LEU A 304 0.93 6.77 -14.15
N GLU A 305 1.89 5.83 -14.15
CA GLU A 305 1.59 4.41 -13.97
C GLU A 305 1.00 4.11 -12.59
N ILE A 306 1.63 4.61 -11.53
CA ILE A 306 1.13 4.40 -10.16
C ILE A 306 -0.14 5.22 -9.92
N GLY A 307 -0.20 6.45 -10.44
CA GLY A 307 -1.32 7.36 -10.29
C GLY A 307 -2.59 6.94 -11.03
N TRP A 308 -2.51 5.93 -11.91
CA TRP A 308 -3.66 5.41 -12.64
C TRP A 308 -4.71 4.77 -11.72
N GLN A 309 -4.34 4.46 -10.49
CA GLN A 309 -5.24 3.89 -9.49
C GLN A 309 -6.42 4.82 -9.17
N LEU A 310 -6.25 6.14 -9.31
CA LEU A 310 -7.32 7.13 -9.19
C LEU A 310 -8.51 6.84 -10.12
N ARG A 311 -8.27 6.25 -11.30
CA ARG A 311 -9.30 5.87 -12.26
C ARG A 311 -10.34 4.91 -11.66
N THR A 312 -9.95 4.06 -10.72
CA THR A 312 -10.89 3.15 -10.05
C THR A 312 -11.87 3.91 -9.16
N VAL A 313 -11.43 5.02 -8.55
CA VAL A 313 -12.30 5.92 -7.76
C VAL A 313 -13.27 6.65 -8.69
N GLU A 314 -12.78 7.17 -9.82
CA GLU A 314 -13.63 7.77 -10.86
C GLU A 314 -14.74 6.80 -11.31
N LYS A 315 -14.39 5.53 -11.59
CA LYS A 315 -15.37 4.54 -12.03
C LYS A 315 -16.44 4.23 -10.99
N VAL A 316 -16.08 4.08 -9.73
CA VAL A 316 -17.07 3.87 -8.66
C VAL A 316 -18.01 5.07 -8.52
N ILE A 317 -17.48 6.29 -8.60
CA ILE A 317 -18.30 7.51 -8.56
C ILE A 317 -19.23 7.56 -9.78
N HIS A 318 -18.73 7.22 -10.97
CA HIS A 318 -19.53 7.14 -12.17
C HIS A 318 -20.68 6.13 -12.04
N TRP A 319 -20.42 4.94 -11.49
CA TRP A 319 -21.46 3.93 -11.25
C TRP A 319 -22.54 4.44 -10.30
N SER A 320 -22.13 5.05 -9.19
CA SER A 320 -23.07 5.65 -8.22
C SER A 320 -23.94 6.74 -8.88
N LYS A 321 -23.35 7.63 -9.68
CA LYS A 321 -24.10 8.66 -10.41
C LYS A 321 -24.99 8.11 -11.52
N SER A 322 -24.65 6.95 -12.07
CA SER A 322 -25.47 6.25 -13.06
C SER A 322 -26.66 5.51 -12.42
N GLY A 323 -26.86 5.65 -11.11
CA GLY A 323 -27.98 5.06 -10.38
C GLY A 323 -27.68 3.75 -9.66
N GLU A 324 -26.42 3.29 -9.64
CA GLU A 324 -26.05 2.09 -8.89
C GLU A 324 -26.11 2.36 -7.38
N SER A 325 -26.81 1.48 -6.65
CA SER A 325 -26.91 1.55 -5.19
C SER A 325 -25.56 1.28 -4.53
N PHE A 326 -25.30 1.93 -3.39
CA PHE A 326 -24.12 1.64 -2.57
C PHE A 326 -24.13 0.19 -2.07
N GLY A 327 -22.95 -0.38 -1.88
CA GLY A 327 -22.78 -1.77 -1.45
C GLY A 327 -23.03 -2.02 0.04
N PHE A 328 -23.15 -0.98 0.87
CA PHE A 328 -23.40 -1.06 2.32
C PHE A 328 -22.51 -2.05 3.09
N GLY A 329 -21.26 -2.22 2.67
CA GLY A 329 -20.27 -3.09 3.31
C GLY A 329 -20.12 -4.47 2.68
N ILE A 330 -20.92 -4.81 1.66
CA ILE A 330 -20.91 -6.15 1.05
C ILE A 330 -19.53 -6.55 0.51
N SER A 331 -18.74 -5.62 -0.03
CA SER A 331 -17.40 -5.96 -0.55
C SER A 331 -16.41 -6.33 0.57
N TYR A 332 -16.67 -5.88 1.80
CA TYR A 332 -15.90 -6.22 3.00
C TYR A 332 -16.37 -7.50 3.67
N LEU A 333 -17.68 -7.78 3.64
CA LEU A 333 -18.31 -8.94 4.28
C LEU A 333 -18.23 -10.21 3.43
N ALA A 334 -18.48 -10.11 2.12
CA ALA A 334 -18.47 -11.27 1.22
C ALA A 334 -17.19 -12.12 1.32
N PRO A 335 -15.98 -11.56 1.45
CA PRO A 335 -14.76 -12.36 1.64
C PRO A 335 -14.76 -13.18 2.93
N ILE A 336 -15.34 -12.64 4.00
CA ILE A 336 -15.45 -13.31 5.31
C ILE A 336 -16.47 -14.45 5.19
N GLU A 337 -17.63 -14.19 4.61
CA GLU A 337 -18.67 -15.20 4.40
C GLU A 337 -18.17 -16.37 3.55
N ARG A 338 -17.35 -16.09 2.53
CA ARG A 338 -16.71 -17.13 1.72
C ARG A 338 -15.70 -17.98 2.51
N ILE A 339 -14.96 -17.38 3.44
CA ILE A 339 -14.10 -18.14 4.36
C ILE A 339 -14.95 -19.04 5.25
N VAL A 340 -16.05 -18.52 5.80
CA VAL A 340 -16.98 -19.27 6.65
C VAL A 340 -17.62 -20.43 5.88
N SER A 341 -18.08 -20.19 4.65
CA SER A 341 -18.63 -21.22 3.76
C SER A 341 -17.63 -22.38 3.55
N LYS A 342 -16.35 -22.06 3.29
CA LYS A 342 -15.29 -23.07 3.15
C LYS A 342 -15.00 -23.82 4.45
N LEU A 343 -14.98 -23.12 5.59
CA LEU A 343 -14.74 -23.74 6.90
C LEU A 343 -15.90 -24.64 7.34
N THR A 344 -17.13 -24.32 6.93
CA THR A 344 -18.32 -25.12 7.20
C THR A 344 -18.57 -26.21 6.15
N LEU A 345 -17.59 -26.47 5.27
CA LEU A 345 -17.67 -27.48 4.21
C LEU A 345 -18.93 -27.33 3.33
N GLY A 346 -19.37 -26.08 3.10
CA GLY A 346 -20.51 -25.78 2.23
C GLY A 346 -21.89 -25.87 2.90
N VAL A 347 -21.97 -26.07 4.23
CA VAL A 347 -23.25 -25.95 4.96
C VAL A 347 -23.83 -24.55 4.82
N ILE A 348 -22.98 -23.53 4.83
CA ILE A 348 -23.35 -22.16 4.44
C ILE A 348 -22.96 -21.97 2.97
N PRO A 349 -23.89 -21.60 2.07
CA PRO A 349 -23.59 -21.44 0.65
C PRO A 349 -22.58 -20.31 0.41
N GLU A 350 -21.71 -20.49 -0.58
CA GLU A 350 -20.73 -19.48 -0.97
C GLU A 350 -21.42 -18.35 -1.74
N ILE A 351 -21.21 -17.09 -1.31
CA ILE A 351 -21.68 -15.96 -2.09
C ILE A 351 -20.97 -15.94 -3.47
N PRO A 352 -21.72 -15.80 -4.59
CA PRO A 352 -21.13 -15.74 -5.91
C PRO A 352 -20.25 -14.49 -6.08
N ILE A 353 -19.10 -14.64 -6.74
CA ILE A 353 -18.22 -13.52 -7.13
C ILE A 353 -18.52 -13.07 -8.55
N THR A 354 -19.08 -13.95 -9.37
CA THR A 354 -19.31 -13.72 -10.80
C THR A 354 -20.65 -13.06 -11.03
N GLY A 355 -20.69 -12.02 -11.85
CA GLY A 355 -21.91 -11.30 -12.21
C GLY A 355 -22.45 -10.38 -11.11
N VAL A 356 -21.68 -10.10 -10.06
CA VAL A 356 -22.13 -9.27 -8.93
C VAL A 356 -21.47 -7.88 -8.93
N PRO A 357 -22.21 -6.79 -8.63
CA PRO A 357 -21.68 -5.43 -8.75
C PRO A 357 -20.48 -5.11 -7.85
N TRP A 358 -20.37 -5.76 -6.69
CA TRP A 358 -19.28 -5.57 -5.73
C TRP A 358 -18.01 -6.37 -6.07
N SER A 359 -18.02 -7.16 -7.14
CA SER A 359 -16.86 -7.88 -7.67
C SER A 359 -16.04 -6.99 -8.61
N PHE A 360 -15.32 -6.04 -8.03
CA PHE A 360 -14.52 -5.07 -8.79
C PHE A 360 -13.46 -5.73 -9.69
N GLY A 361 -12.97 -6.89 -9.28
CA GLY A 361 -11.98 -7.64 -10.03
C GLY A 361 -12.49 -8.21 -11.35
N GLU A 362 -13.80 -8.44 -11.46
CA GLU A 362 -14.49 -8.87 -12.68
C GLU A 362 -14.87 -7.66 -13.52
N ARG A 363 -15.36 -6.58 -12.90
CA ARG A 363 -15.76 -5.34 -13.59
C ARG A 363 -14.59 -4.56 -14.17
N LEU A 364 -13.44 -4.58 -13.49
CA LEU A 364 -12.23 -3.83 -13.86
C LEU A 364 -11.00 -4.77 -13.91
N PRO A 365 -10.96 -5.71 -14.86
CA PRO A 365 -9.93 -6.74 -14.87
C PRO A 365 -8.54 -6.15 -15.12
N GLY A 366 -7.64 -6.32 -14.16
CA GLY A 366 -6.24 -5.92 -14.25
C GLY A 366 -5.93 -4.46 -13.89
N TRP A 367 -6.91 -3.68 -13.42
CA TRP A 367 -6.69 -2.26 -13.09
C TRP A 367 -6.15 -2.05 -11.66
N GLY A 368 -6.08 -3.12 -10.87
CA GLY A 368 -5.96 -3.01 -9.42
C GLY A 368 -7.19 -2.33 -8.81
N PHE A 369 -7.20 -2.13 -7.49
CA PHE A 369 -8.32 -1.46 -6.85
C PHE A 369 -7.86 -0.46 -5.80
N SER A 370 -8.67 0.56 -5.55
CA SER A 370 -8.36 1.60 -4.56
C SER A 370 -9.22 1.43 -3.32
N GLN A 371 -8.61 1.58 -2.15
CA GLN A 371 -9.31 1.63 -0.87
C GLN A 371 -10.29 2.80 -0.81
N VAL A 372 -9.98 3.93 -1.45
CA VAL A 372 -10.91 5.06 -1.55
C VAL A 372 -12.11 4.66 -2.40
N ALA A 373 -11.88 3.99 -3.54
CA ALA A 373 -12.96 3.50 -4.40
C ALA A 373 -13.85 2.50 -3.67
N GLU A 374 -13.24 1.53 -2.98
CA GLU A 374 -13.99 0.51 -2.23
C GLU A 374 -14.81 1.09 -1.09
N SER A 375 -14.20 1.94 -0.28
CA SER A 375 -14.88 2.54 0.85
C SER A 375 -15.99 3.49 0.37
N PHE A 376 -15.77 4.21 -0.74
CA PHE A 376 -16.81 5.02 -1.37
C PHE A 376 -17.96 4.17 -1.92
N TYR A 377 -17.67 3.05 -2.58
CA TYR A 377 -18.71 2.14 -3.07
C TYR A 377 -19.63 1.66 -1.95
N ASN A 378 -19.07 1.35 -0.78
CA ASN A 378 -19.84 0.80 0.33
C ASN A 378 -20.59 1.86 1.13
N PHE A 379 -19.99 3.03 1.35
CA PHE A 379 -20.49 4.00 2.34
C PHE A 379 -20.44 5.46 1.83
N SER A 380 -20.41 5.67 0.51
CA SER A 380 -20.29 6.99 -0.10
C SER A 380 -19.09 7.78 0.46
N PHE A 381 -19.17 9.11 0.51
CA PHE A 381 -18.08 9.96 1.00
C PHE A 381 -17.69 9.71 2.48
N PHE A 382 -18.56 9.09 3.29
CA PHE A 382 -18.24 8.69 4.66
C PHE A 382 -17.28 7.51 4.72
N GLY A 383 -17.31 6.62 3.73
CA GLY A 383 -16.46 5.44 3.69
C GLY A 383 -14.97 5.76 3.76
N PRO A 384 -14.43 6.59 2.85
CA PRO A 384 -13.03 6.99 2.87
C PRO A 384 -12.62 7.68 4.17
N ILE A 385 -13.51 8.48 4.80
CA ILE A 385 -13.26 9.09 6.10
C ILE A 385 -13.05 8.01 7.17
N ILE A 386 -14.01 7.09 7.32
CA ILE A 386 -13.97 6.04 8.33
C ILE A 386 -12.77 5.11 8.09
N PHE A 387 -12.58 4.67 6.85
CA PHE A 387 -11.52 3.73 6.49
C PHE A 387 -10.12 4.32 6.77
N TYR A 388 -9.84 5.54 6.31
CA TYR A 388 -8.52 6.14 6.52
C TYR A 388 -8.27 6.59 7.96
N MET A 389 -9.33 6.90 8.72
CA MET A 389 -9.21 7.09 10.17
C MET A 389 -8.79 5.80 10.87
N ILE A 390 -9.41 4.65 10.52
CA ILE A 390 -9.05 3.34 11.05
C ILE A 390 -7.63 2.95 10.61
N LEU A 391 -7.29 3.14 9.33
CA LEU A 391 -5.97 2.80 8.80
C LEU A 391 -4.86 3.60 9.48
N GLY A 392 -5.08 4.90 9.71
CA GLY A 392 -4.12 5.74 10.39
C GLY A 392 -3.97 5.36 11.86
N TRP A 393 -5.09 5.14 12.58
CA TRP A 393 -5.08 4.58 13.94
C TRP A 393 -4.27 3.28 14.03
N PHE A 394 -4.55 2.35 13.11
CA PHE A 394 -3.88 1.06 13.04
C PHE A 394 -2.38 1.21 12.80
N SER A 395 -1.98 2.06 11.86
CA SER A 395 -0.58 2.30 11.50
C SER A 395 0.25 2.85 12.66
N ILE A 396 -0.31 3.79 13.43
CA ILE A 396 0.35 4.36 14.62
C ILE A 396 0.51 3.28 15.69
N ASN A 397 -0.55 2.49 15.92
CA ASN A 397 -0.53 1.46 16.95
C ASN A 397 0.39 0.29 16.60
N ALA A 398 0.50 -0.05 15.31
CA ALA A 398 1.44 -1.03 14.77
C ALA A 398 2.89 -0.62 15.11
N GLU A 399 3.25 0.64 14.86
CA GLU A 399 4.60 1.16 15.12
C GLU A 399 4.94 1.31 16.60
N ARG A 400 3.95 1.43 17.47
CA ARG A 400 4.13 1.52 18.92
C ARG A 400 4.47 0.20 19.60
N GLN A 401 4.39 -0.93 18.90
CA GLN A 401 4.62 -2.27 19.48
C GLN A 401 6.11 -2.58 19.71
N ASN A 402 6.78 -1.82 20.58
CA ASN A 402 8.21 -1.99 20.84
C ASN A 402 8.54 -3.23 21.69
N ASN A 403 7.61 -3.69 22.54
CA ASN A 403 7.93 -4.67 23.59
C ASN A 403 7.52 -6.12 23.24
N ASN A 404 6.79 -6.36 22.15
CA ASN A 404 6.33 -7.71 21.80
C ASN A 404 6.64 -8.03 20.33
N ILE A 405 7.58 -8.97 20.14
CA ILE A 405 8.09 -9.38 18.83
C ILE A 405 7.01 -10.04 17.96
N TYR A 406 6.08 -10.80 18.54
CA TYR A 406 4.96 -11.44 17.84
C TYR A 406 3.94 -10.41 17.36
N LYS A 407 3.55 -9.47 18.25
CA LYS A 407 2.67 -8.37 17.85
C LYS A 407 3.30 -7.57 16.72
N LYS A 408 4.60 -7.22 16.85
CA LYS A 408 5.32 -6.49 15.81
C LYS A 408 5.34 -7.24 14.47
N ALA A 409 5.60 -8.55 14.47
CA ALA A 409 5.55 -9.38 13.27
C ALA A 409 4.16 -9.41 12.63
N PHE A 410 3.12 -9.59 13.44
CA PHE A 410 1.73 -9.60 12.98
C PHE A 410 1.34 -8.26 12.37
N PHE A 411 1.54 -7.15 13.08
CA PHE A 411 1.22 -5.81 12.59
C PHE A 411 1.98 -5.45 11.31
N ALA A 412 3.27 -5.79 11.24
CA ALA A 412 4.07 -5.55 10.04
C ALA A 412 3.55 -6.38 8.85
N SER A 413 3.12 -7.62 9.09
CA SER A 413 2.49 -8.48 8.08
C SER A 413 1.13 -7.92 7.62
N THR A 414 0.30 -7.45 8.55
CA THR A 414 -0.99 -6.83 8.22
C THR A 414 -0.79 -5.58 7.36
N VAL A 415 0.19 -4.73 7.66
CA VAL A 415 0.42 -3.54 6.84
C VAL A 415 0.91 -3.87 5.44
N VAL A 416 1.80 -4.87 5.26
CA VAL A 416 2.20 -5.25 3.89
C VAL A 416 1.02 -5.81 3.10
N ILE A 417 0.12 -6.56 3.74
CA ILE A 417 -1.13 -7.04 3.13
C ILE A 417 -2.02 -5.87 2.71
N LEU A 418 -2.18 -4.86 3.57
CA LEU A 418 -2.96 -3.65 3.25
C LEU A 418 -2.31 -2.81 2.15
N MET A 419 -0.98 -2.77 2.05
CA MET A 419 -0.28 -2.15 0.92
C MET A 419 -0.51 -2.92 -0.37
N ILE A 420 -0.43 -4.25 -0.35
CA ILE A 420 -0.68 -5.10 -1.52
C ILE A 420 -2.11 -4.94 -2.03
N LEU A 421 -3.08 -4.68 -1.14
CA LEU A 421 -4.48 -4.42 -1.52
C LEU A 421 -4.63 -3.25 -2.49
N THR A 422 -3.77 -2.23 -2.42
CA THR A 422 -3.84 -1.07 -3.31
C THR A 422 -3.72 -1.44 -4.80
N ARG A 423 -3.34 -2.67 -5.15
CA ARG A 423 -3.40 -3.14 -6.55
C ARG A 423 -4.08 -4.49 -6.72
N ASN A 424 -4.62 -5.04 -5.64
CA ASN A 424 -5.23 -6.36 -5.61
C ASN A 424 -6.66 -6.29 -5.07
N ARG A 425 -7.36 -7.43 -5.10
CA ARG A 425 -8.75 -7.52 -4.67
C ARG A 425 -8.83 -7.62 -3.14
N PHE A 426 -9.74 -6.87 -2.50
CA PHE A 426 -10.02 -7.00 -1.06
C PHE A 426 -10.49 -8.39 -0.65
N THR A 427 -11.04 -9.14 -1.60
CA THR A 427 -11.48 -10.51 -1.41
C THR A 427 -10.45 -11.43 -0.78
N PHE A 428 -9.16 -11.12 -0.86
CA PHE A 428 -8.11 -11.95 -0.27
C PHE A 428 -7.63 -11.47 1.10
N VAL A 429 -7.95 -10.25 1.52
CA VAL A 429 -7.32 -9.62 2.70
C VAL A 429 -7.69 -10.29 4.02
N PRO A 430 -8.96 -10.56 4.34
CA PRO A 430 -9.29 -11.28 5.57
C PRO A 430 -8.56 -12.62 5.67
N GLY A 431 -8.55 -13.40 4.58
CA GLY A 431 -7.84 -14.68 4.51
C GLY A 431 -6.32 -14.52 4.69
N GLN A 432 -5.71 -13.52 4.06
CA GLN A 432 -4.29 -13.21 4.22
C GLN A 432 -3.94 -12.76 5.64
N ILE A 433 -4.80 -11.99 6.31
CA ILE A 433 -4.62 -11.60 7.72
C ILE A 433 -4.71 -12.83 8.62
N PHE A 434 -5.67 -13.75 8.38
CA PHE A 434 -5.75 -15.02 9.11
C PHE A 434 -4.51 -15.89 8.88
N MET A 435 -4.00 -16.00 7.66
CA MET A 435 -2.76 -16.72 7.37
C MET A 435 -1.56 -16.09 8.09
N ALA A 436 -1.43 -14.75 8.08
CA ALA A 436 -0.36 -14.06 8.78
C ALA A 436 -0.45 -14.27 10.31
N PHE A 437 -1.67 -14.26 10.86
CA PHE A 437 -1.91 -14.62 12.25
C PHE A 437 -1.46 -16.06 12.53
N GLY A 438 -1.83 -17.01 11.66
CA GLY A 438 -1.42 -18.41 11.75
C GLY A 438 0.09 -18.60 11.76
N LEU A 439 0.82 -17.92 10.88
CA LEU A 439 2.29 -17.96 10.84
C LEU A 439 2.92 -17.45 12.15
N VAL A 440 2.41 -16.33 12.68
CA VAL A 440 2.91 -15.74 13.94
C VAL A 440 2.54 -16.62 15.14
N LEU A 441 1.33 -17.19 15.17
CA LEU A 441 0.88 -18.09 16.21
C LEU A 441 1.69 -19.39 16.21
N PHE A 442 1.97 -19.95 15.04
CA PHE A 442 2.82 -21.14 14.91
C PHE A 442 4.22 -20.88 15.48
N ALA A 443 4.82 -19.73 15.15
CA ALA A 443 6.08 -19.30 15.77
C ALA A 443 6.00 -19.21 17.30
N TYR A 444 4.92 -18.60 17.80
CA TYR A 444 4.67 -18.45 19.24
C TYR A 444 4.57 -19.78 19.98
N ILE A 445 3.95 -20.79 19.35
CA ILE A 445 3.85 -22.16 19.86
C ILE A 445 5.22 -22.84 19.87
N LEU A 446 5.98 -22.76 18.77
CA LEU A 446 7.31 -23.36 18.65
C LEU A 446 8.33 -22.79 19.65
N ASP A 447 8.20 -21.52 20.03
CA ASP A 447 9.02 -20.91 21.10
C ASP A 447 8.62 -21.39 22.51
N GLY A 448 7.64 -22.29 22.65
CA GLY A 448 7.27 -22.94 23.91
C GLY A 448 6.50 -22.05 24.89
N ASN A 449 5.96 -20.92 24.42
CA ASN A 449 5.32 -19.93 25.28
C ASN A 449 4.02 -20.43 25.95
N LEU A 450 3.34 -21.42 25.37
CA LEU A 450 2.16 -22.03 25.97
C LEU A 450 2.50 -22.82 27.26
N LYS A 451 3.63 -23.56 27.26
CA LYS A 451 4.06 -24.38 28.40
C LYS A 451 4.55 -23.56 29.60
N ARG A 452 5.05 -22.34 29.37
CA ARG A 452 5.57 -21.47 30.43
C ARG A 452 4.50 -20.82 31.30
N LYS A 453 3.25 -20.72 30.83
CA LYS A 453 2.15 -20.17 31.62
C LYS A 453 1.56 -21.17 32.63
N SER A 454 1.61 -22.48 32.37
CA SER A 454 1.02 -23.48 33.27
C SER A 454 1.88 -23.83 34.49
N LYS A 455 3.16 -23.41 34.53
CA LYS A 455 4.06 -23.59 35.69
C LYS A 455 4.06 -22.42 36.69
N LYS A 456 3.13 -21.46 36.53
CA LYS A 456 2.99 -20.28 37.40
C LYS A 456 1.68 -20.26 38.22
N ILE A 457 0.97 -21.39 38.24
CA ILE A 457 -0.08 -21.70 39.20
C ILE A 457 0.53 -22.76 40.12
#